data_AF-A0A6M3LKX1-F1
#
_entry.id   AF-A0A6M3LKX1-F1
#
_cell.length_a   1.000
_cell.length_b   1.000
_cell.length_c   1.000
_cell.angle_alpha   90.00
_cell.angle_beta   90.00
_cell.angle_gamma   90.00
#
_symmetry.space_group_name_H-M   'P 1'
#
loop_
_entity.id
_entity.type
_entity.pdbx_description
1 polymer ?
#
loop_
_entity_poly.entity_id
_entity_poly.type
_entity_poly.pdbx_seq_one_letter_code
_entity_poly.pdbx_strand_id
1 'polypeptide(L)'
;IDTKTGIAREEINYRFYTTGQAVVTIPLLFDEIYVIIGKEGREGPKREMLIDSLGTYIARSRLKSKGFLNAIEEPDIKALLKKSGFDPSDKPKLVDTLSCS
;
A
#
# COMPACT_ATOMS: atom_id res chain seq x y z
N ILE A 1 21.12 -1.16 16.50
CA ILE A 1 22.09 -1.21 15.38
C ILE A 1 22.88 -2.49 15.58
N ASP A 2 22.58 -3.54 14.81
CA ASP A 2 23.33 -4.79 14.88
C ASP A 2 24.67 -4.62 14.15
N THR A 3 25.77 -4.90 14.85
CA THR A 3 27.16 -4.69 14.40
C THR A 3 27.61 -5.65 13.28
N LYS A 4 26.73 -6.55 12.79
CA LYS A 4 27.05 -7.51 11.73
C LYS A 4 26.36 -7.26 10.38
N THR A 5 25.27 -6.49 10.34
CA THR A 5 24.50 -6.30 9.08
C THR A 5 24.13 -4.84 8.80
N GLY A 6 24.37 -3.89 9.70
CA GLY A 6 24.24 -2.45 9.43
C GLY A 6 22.82 -1.96 9.11
N ILE A 7 21.81 -2.83 9.13
CA ILE A 7 20.42 -2.46 8.85
C ILE A 7 19.74 -2.09 10.17
N ALA A 8 19.42 -0.80 10.31
CA ALA A 8 18.55 -0.33 11.39
C ALA A 8 17.11 -0.77 11.11
N ARG A 9 16.63 -1.79 11.82
CA ARG A 9 15.20 -2.13 11.86
C ARG A 9 14.55 -1.26 12.91
N GLU A 10 13.68 -0.35 12.49
CA GLU A 10 12.79 0.37 13.41
C GLU A 10 11.62 -0.54 13.77
N GLU A 11 11.69 -1.17 14.94
CA GLU A 11 10.56 -1.91 15.52
C GLU A 11 9.62 -0.93 16.22
N ILE A 12 8.47 -0.67 15.60
CA ILE A 12 7.39 0.09 16.21
C ILE A 12 6.52 -0.88 17.00
N ASN A 13 6.59 -0.80 18.33
CA ASN A 13 5.78 -1.63 19.24
C ASN A 13 4.41 -0.99 19.48
N TYR A 14 3.34 -1.67 19.07
CA TYR A 14 1.97 -1.27 19.38
C TYR A 14 1.44 -2.06 20.58
N ARG A 15 0.98 -1.37 21.63
CA ARG A 15 0.35 -2.00 22.80
C ARG A 15 -1.18 -1.94 22.65
N PHE A 16 -1.77 -3.08 22.32
CA PHE A 16 -3.22 -3.26 22.20
C PHE A 16 -3.83 -3.40 23.60
N TYR A 17 -4.68 -2.46 24.01
CA TYR A 17 -5.31 -2.44 25.35
C TYR A 17 -6.62 -3.25 25.36
N THR A 18 -6.55 -4.55 25.09
CA THR A 18 -7.63 -5.49 25.37
C THR A 18 -7.11 -6.65 26.20
N THR A 19 -7.92 -7.13 27.14
CA THR A 19 -7.62 -8.27 28.02
C THR A 19 -7.75 -9.57 27.23
N GLY A 20 -6.77 -9.86 26.38
CA GLY A 20 -6.73 -11.05 25.54
C GLY A 20 -5.60 -10.96 24.54
N GLN A 21 -4.58 -11.81 24.71
CA GLN A 21 -3.36 -11.82 23.92
C GLN A 21 -3.61 -12.38 22.52
N ALA A 22 -4.22 -11.58 21.65
CA ALA A 22 -4.30 -11.84 20.22
C ALA A 22 -3.63 -10.67 19.48
N VAL A 23 -2.30 -10.59 19.60
CA VAL A 23 -1.49 -9.71 18.75
C VAL A 23 -1.41 -10.41 17.39
N VAL A 24 -2.26 -10.01 16.45
CA VAL A 24 -2.13 -10.44 15.05
C VAL A 24 -0.96 -9.67 14.45
N THR A 25 0.24 -10.24 14.56
CA THR A 25 1.39 -9.78 13.78
C THR A 25 1.16 -10.23 12.34
N ILE A 26 0.45 -9.42 11.55
CA ILE A 26 0.41 -9.62 10.10
C ILE A 26 1.83 -9.35 9.60
N PRO A 27 2.57 -10.34 9.09
CA PRO A 27 3.85 -10.06 8.47
C PRO A 27 3.55 -9.14 7.29
N LEU A 28 4.15 -7.94 7.31
CA LEU A 28 4.05 -6.96 6.24
C LEU A 28 4.84 -7.48 5.02
N LEU A 29 4.34 -8.56 4.41
CA LEU A 29 4.85 -9.13 3.17
C LEU A 29 4.59 -8.20 1.97
N PHE A 30 3.71 -7.21 2.17
CA PHE A 30 3.33 -6.25 1.15
C PHE A 30 3.93 -4.88 1.47
N ASP A 31 4.78 -4.41 0.56
CA ASP A 31 5.38 -3.08 0.60
C ASP A 31 4.37 -1.97 0.24
N GLU A 32 3.28 -2.33 -0.43
CA GLU A 32 2.23 -1.43 -0.92
C GLU A 32 0.87 -1.91 -0.41
N ILE A 33 0.14 -1.04 0.30
CA ILE A 33 -1.19 -1.26 0.85
C ILE A 33 -2.03 -0.04 0.50
N TYR A 34 -3.04 -0.24 -0.35
CA TYR A 34 -3.98 0.79 -0.77
C TYR A 34 -5.37 0.47 -0.22
N VAL A 35 -6.08 1.47 0.27
CA VAL A 35 -7.43 1.29 0.83
C VAL A 35 -8.43 2.15 0.07
N ILE A 36 -9.49 1.53 -0.46
CA ILE A 36 -10.58 2.26 -1.10
C ILE A 36 -11.68 2.51 -0.08
N ILE A 37 -12.06 3.77 0.10
CA ILE A 37 -13.17 4.18 0.95
C ILE A 37 -14.30 4.74 0.08
N GLY A 38 -15.52 4.39 0.43
CA GLY A 38 -16.72 5.05 -0.10
C GLY A 38 -17.03 6.27 0.74
N LYS A 39 -17.10 7.45 0.12
CA LYS A 39 -17.70 8.65 0.72
C LYS A 39 -19.04 8.92 0.06
N GLU A 40 -20.03 9.24 0.88
CA GLU A 40 -21.29 9.78 0.40
C GLU A 40 -21.04 11.18 -0.18
N GLY A 41 -21.17 11.31 -1.50
CA GLY A 41 -21.10 12.58 -2.20
C GLY A 41 -22.50 13.05 -2.60
N ARG A 42 -22.66 14.37 -2.75
CA ARG A 42 -23.91 14.99 -3.19
C ARG A 42 -24.36 14.52 -4.59
N GLU A 43 -23.43 14.07 -5.42
CA GLU A 43 -23.65 13.53 -6.78
C GLU A 43 -23.64 11.99 -6.83
N GLY A 44 -23.54 11.31 -5.69
CA GLY A 44 -23.46 9.84 -5.61
C GLY A 44 -22.24 9.36 -4.81
N PRO A 45 -22.08 8.03 -4.67
CA PRO A 45 -20.99 7.44 -3.90
C PRO A 45 -19.64 7.71 -4.60
N LYS A 46 -18.81 8.56 -4.00
CA LYS A 46 -17.44 8.81 -4.47
C LYS A 46 -16.50 7.78 -3.84
N ARG A 47 -15.58 7.26 -4.65
CA ARG A 47 -14.54 6.34 -4.20
C ARG A 47 -13.23 7.10 -4.10
N GLU A 48 -12.69 7.18 -2.89
CA GLU A 48 -11.36 7.73 -2.64
C GLU A 48 -10.40 6.59 -2.31
N MET A 49 -9.16 6.69 -2.75
CA MET A 49 -8.12 5.73 -2.43
C MET A 49 -7.11 6.35 -1.48
N LEU A 50 -7.00 5.77 -0.29
CA LEU A 50 -6.00 6.10 0.71
C LEU A 50 -4.68 5.45 0.33
N ILE A 51 -3.66 6.28 0.19
CA ILE A 51 -2.27 5.89 -0.08
C ILE A 51 -1.46 5.90 1.23
N ASP A 52 -1.90 6.69 2.21
CA ASP A 52 -1.24 6.86 3.50
C ASP A 52 -2.20 6.61 4.67
N SER A 53 -1.65 6.25 5.83
CA SER A 53 -2.42 5.90 7.03
C SER A 53 -3.01 7.14 7.69
N LEU A 54 -4.23 7.52 7.32
CA LEU A 54 -4.96 8.66 7.89
C LEU A 54 -5.70 8.33 9.20
N GLY A 55 -5.16 7.43 10.02
CA GLY A 55 -5.66 7.08 11.34
C GLY A 55 -6.67 5.94 11.38
N THR A 56 -7.71 5.94 10.55
CA THR A 56 -8.76 4.89 10.57
C THR A 56 -8.34 3.60 9.88
N TYR A 57 -7.61 3.73 8.76
CA TYR A 57 -7.18 2.61 7.94
C TYR A 57 -5.67 2.63 7.76
N ILE A 58 -5.06 1.44 7.75
CA ILE A 58 -3.64 1.27 7.47
C ILE A 58 -3.47 1.23 5.95
N ALA A 59 -2.92 2.31 5.39
CA ALA A 59 -2.46 2.40 4.01
C ALA A 59 -0.99 2.83 3.99
N ARG A 60 -0.22 2.27 3.06
CA ARG A 60 1.23 2.49 2.95
C ARG A 60 1.64 2.38 1.49
N SER A 61 2.41 3.34 1.01
CA SER A 61 3.03 3.24 -0.31
C SER A 61 4.46 3.78 -0.31
N ARG A 62 5.37 3.09 -1.01
CA ARG A 62 6.72 3.62 -1.25
C ARG A 62 6.72 4.76 -2.26
N LEU A 63 5.70 4.83 -3.11
CA LEU A 63 5.55 5.93 -4.06
C LEU A 63 5.23 7.23 -3.33
N LYS A 64 4.40 7.15 -2.29
CA LYS A 64 4.14 8.29 -1.40
C LYS A 64 5.34 8.65 -0.54
N SER A 65 6.09 7.67 0.00
CA SER A 65 7.30 7.97 0.80
C SER A 65 8.39 8.69 0.00
N LYS A 66 8.41 8.49 -1.33
CA LYS A 66 9.28 9.22 -2.26
C LYS A 66 8.70 10.56 -2.76
N GLY A 67 7.50 10.94 -2.31
CA GLY A 67 6.86 12.21 -2.65
C GLY A 67 6.13 12.24 -4.00
N PHE A 68 5.89 11.10 -4.64
CA PHE A 68 5.21 11.05 -5.94
C PHE A 68 3.67 11.13 -5.84
N LEU A 69 3.11 10.66 -4.73
CA LEU A 69 1.66 10.55 -4.52
C LEU A 69 1.22 11.36 -3.29
N ASN A 70 -0.02 11.81 -3.33
CA ASN A 70 -0.71 12.42 -2.20
C ASN A 70 -1.22 11.33 -1.24
N ALA A 71 -1.64 11.73 -0.04
CA ALA A 71 -2.24 10.80 0.94
C ALA A 71 -3.57 10.19 0.47
N ILE A 72 -4.31 10.93 -0.37
CA ILE A 72 -5.57 10.52 -0.99
C ILE A 72 -5.46 10.75 -2.49
N GLU A 73 -5.85 9.75 -3.28
CA GLU A 73 -5.89 9.80 -4.73
C GLU A 73 -7.18 9.18 -5.25
N GLU A 74 -7.45 9.38 -6.54
CA GLU A 74 -8.51 8.64 -7.23
C GLU A 74 -8.08 7.18 -7.46
N PRO A 75 -9.03 6.21 -7.49
CA PRO A 75 -8.73 4.80 -7.70
C PRO A 75 -8.43 4.46 -9.18
N ASP A 76 -7.41 5.11 -9.75
CA ASP A 76 -6.90 4.85 -11.11
C ASP A 76 -5.39 4.58 -11.08
N ILE A 77 -5.02 3.29 -11.23
CA ILE A 77 -3.63 2.84 -11.21
C ILE A 77 -2.80 3.42 -12.37
N LYS A 78 -3.39 3.59 -13.57
CA LYS A 78 -2.63 4.09 -14.72
C LYS A 78 -2.26 5.55 -14.53
N ALA A 79 -3.19 6.34 -13.97
CA ALA A 79 -2.93 7.73 -13.60
C ALA A 79 -1.83 7.83 -12.53
N LEU A 80 -1.84 6.95 -11.52
CA LEU A 80 -0.85 6.92 -10.45
C LEU A 80 0.55 6.55 -10.94
N LEU A 81 0.66 5.56 -11.83
CA LEU A 81 1.91 5.17 -12.44
C LEU A 81 2.50 6.34 -13.24
N LYS A 82 1.69 6.99 -14.07
CA LYS A 82 2.10 8.18 -14.83
C LYS A 82 2.55 9.31 -13.92
N LYS A 83 1.81 9.61 -12.85
CA LYS A 83 2.17 10.61 -11.84
C LYS A 83 3.49 10.28 -11.13
N SER A 84 3.76 9.00 -10.94
CA SER A 84 4.98 8.48 -10.32
C SER A 84 6.16 8.30 -11.29
N GLY A 85 6.00 8.70 -12.56
CA GLY A 85 7.05 8.61 -13.58
C GLY A 85 7.31 7.19 -14.12
N PHE A 86 6.39 6.25 -13.89
CA PHE A 86 6.46 4.90 -14.45
C PHE A 86 5.66 4.80 -15.75
N ASP A 87 6.07 3.89 -16.61
CA ASP A 87 5.34 3.57 -17.84
C ASP A 87 3.99 2.92 -17.49
N PRO A 88 2.85 3.53 -17.87
CA PRO A 88 1.52 2.98 -17.63
C PRO A 88 1.12 1.91 -18.65
N SER A 89 2.01 1.52 -19.57
CA SER A 89 1.72 0.49 -20.57
C SER A 89 1.40 -0.86 -19.92
N ASP A 90 0.40 -1.54 -20.48
CA ASP A 90 -0.01 -2.85 -19.98
C ASP A 90 1.07 -3.89 -20.32
N LYS A 91 1.51 -4.64 -19.30
CA LYS A 91 2.47 -5.73 -19.50
C LYS A 91 1.84 -6.81 -20.39
N PRO A 92 2.65 -7.53 -21.19
CA PRO A 92 2.16 -8.68 -21.95
C PRO A 92 1.52 -9.69 -20.98
N LYS A 93 0.45 -10.34 -21.44
CA LYS A 93 -0.19 -11.41 -20.68
C LYS A 93 0.86 -12.47 -20.35
N LEU A 94 0.82 -12.98 -19.13
CA LEU A 94 1.53 -14.21 -18.78
C LEU A 94 0.86 -15.33 -19.58
N VAL A 95 1.35 -15.57 -20.79
CA VAL A 95 1.04 -16.78 -21.53
C VAL A 95 1.95 -17.85 -20.95
N ASP A 96 1.36 -18.90 -20.40
CA ASP A 96 2.08 -20.06 -19.88
C ASP A 96 2.83 -20.75 -21.03
N THR A 97 3.99 -20.24 -21.42
CA THR A 97 4.97 -20.99 -22.19
C THR A 97 5.73 -21.90 -21.22
N LEU A 98 5.00 -22.82 -20.60
CA LEU A 98 5.52 -24.08 -20.15
C LEU A 98 4.94 -25.14 -21.08
N SER A 99 5.45 -25.16 -22.31
CA SER A 99 5.53 -26.43 -23.03
C SER A 99 6.49 -27.30 -22.22
N CYS A 100 5.93 -28.13 -21.34
CA CYS A 100 6.62 -29.33 -20.90
C CYS A 100 6.92 -30.14 -22.17
N SER A 101 8.16 -30.06 -22.63
CA SER A 101 8.78 -30.94 -23.63
C SER A 101 10.06 -31.46 -23.04
#